data_AF-A0A5C5XF50-F1
#
_entry.id   AF-A0A5C5XF50-F1
#
_cell.length_a   1.000
_cell.length_b   1.000
_cell.length_c   1.000
_cell.angle_alpha   90.00
_cell.angle_beta   90.00
_cell.angle_gamma   90.00
#
_symmetry.space_group_name_H-M   'P 1'
#
loop_
_entity.id
_entity.type
_entity.pdbx_description
1 polymer ?
#
loop_
_entity_poly.entity_id
_entity_poly.type
_entity_poly.pdbx_seq_one_letter_code
_entity_poly.pdbx_strand_id
1 'polypeptide(L)'
;MPKFNPRTMMELAIDYMRLSIAETREDGKASPKVGAVLVNVGEEVPSSPRISTAYRGELREGDHAEFTLLERKNRDKKLDDCVLFATLEPCAPNSRNHPKLGCAERIVLARIKEVWVGVADPDPKVDRKGIKYLQDNGVNVHMFDQDLQKIILEENKEFFDQALERAAAAEEEPPTAVILSPLESASPSGLVSDFSDKAMESYLKHSQIDESPGSSELNRRLMLQGLLQYEEGKYKPTGFGLILFGKQPRISMPQSGLLATIHYSNGTEEIFDFEGPQVLVPNQAMQWLKDKLPNVISRSNASRLEKNDLFFELVREGIVNALVHRDYSIEGAKCQLRVFPEKFEILSPGKPVTPITIEQLQSFDAPMLSRNPVLHYVFAKMKLAEERGFGLRSMKNRSNELGLPLPKYTWTDPYLKLTLFPSQEGTVSTLPSTILEQLSSSEREGWKWLSTQGVANTPEYSKAMGVENRTGRRHLQHFVELGLASVNGSGRATRYEVN
;
A
#
# COMPACT_ATOMS: atom_id res chain seq x y z
N MET A 1 -2.42 -39.80 -32.00
CA MET A 1 -3.70 -40.04 -31.28
C MET A 1 -3.43 -39.82 -29.80
N PRO A 2 -4.34 -39.21 -29.02
CA PRO A 2 -4.13 -39.08 -27.59
C PRO A 2 -3.88 -40.48 -27.01
N LYS A 3 -2.87 -40.62 -26.14
CA LYS A 3 -2.47 -41.90 -25.51
C LYS A 3 -3.53 -42.44 -24.52
N PHE A 4 -4.66 -41.77 -24.39
CA PHE A 4 -5.76 -42.08 -23.48
C PHE A 4 -7.09 -41.54 -24.04
N ASN A 5 -8.22 -42.07 -23.58
CA ASN A 5 -9.55 -41.57 -23.93
C ASN A 5 -10.02 -40.57 -22.86
N PRO A 6 -10.19 -39.26 -23.19
CA PRO A 6 -10.64 -38.25 -22.24
C PRO A 6 -11.97 -38.62 -21.56
N ARG A 7 -12.92 -39.20 -22.30
CA ARG A 7 -14.23 -39.58 -21.75
C ARG A 7 -14.10 -40.60 -20.62
N THR A 8 -13.25 -41.61 -20.79
CA THR A 8 -12.98 -42.59 -19.73
C THR A 8 -12.36 -41.95 -18.49
N MET A 9 -11.57 -40.89 -18.65
CA MET A 9 -11.00 -40.16 -17.50
C MET A 9 -12.04 -39.27 -16.80
N MET A 10 -12.99 -38.70 -17.54
CA MET A 10 -14.13 -37.98 -16.97
C MET A 10 -15.03 -38.91 -16.14
N GLU A 11 -15.36 -40.08 -16.70
CA GLU A 11 -16.14 -41.13 -16.02
C GLU A 11 -15.43 -41.59 -14.74
N LEU A 12 -14.11 -41.84 -14.82
CA LEU A 12 -13.30 -42.21 -13.67
C LEU A 12 -13.25 -41.10 -12.61
N ALA A 13 -13.21 -39.83 -13.00
CA ALA A 13 -13.27 -38.70 -12.06
C ALA A 13 -14.61 -38.68 -11.31
N ILE A 14 -15.73 -39.01 -11.99
CA ILE A 14 -17.06 -39.13 -11.37
C ILE A 14 -17.13 -40.33 -10.42
N ASP A 15 -16.56 -41.47 -10.78
CA ASP A 15 -16.52 -42.62 -9.90
C ASP A 15 -15.77 -42.33 -8.61
N TYR A 16 -14.66 -41.57 -8.69
CA TYR A 16 -13.94 -41.11 -7.51
C TYR A 16 -14.68 -39.99 -6.78
N MET A 17 -15.39 -39.11 -7.47
CA MET A 17 -16.25 -38.10 -6.85
C MET A 17 -17.25 -38.72 -5.88
N ARG A 18 -17.85 -39.87 -6.24
CA ARG A 18 -18.78 -40.62 -5.40
C ARG A 18 -18.20 -41.14 -4.08
N LEU A 19 -16.87 -41.26 -4.00
CA LEU A 19 -16.16 -41.67 -2.79
C LEU A 19 -15.87 -40.50 -1.83
N SER A 20 -16.22 -39.26 -2.21
CA SER A 20 -15.97 -38.07 -1.40
C SER A 20 -16.53 -38.19 0.01
N ILE A 21 -15.71 -37.82 0.99
CA ILE A 21 -16.09 -37.82 2.40
C ILE A 21 -16.56 -36.42 2.76
N ALA A 22 -17.81 -36.29 3.20
CA ALA A 22 -18.37 -35.03 3.65
C ALA A 22 -17.67 -34.58 4.94
N GLU A 23 -17.22 -33.33 4.97
CA GLU A 23 -16.63 -32.73 6.17
C GLU A 23 -17.71 -32.46 7.21
N THR A 24 -17.39 -32.69 8.49
CA THR A 24 -18.26 -32.28 9.60
C THR A 24 -18.14 -30.78 9.77
N ARG A 25 -19.21 -30.03 9.46
CA ARG A 25 -19.20 -28.56 9.53
C ARG A 25 -20.25 -28.04 10.49
N GLU A 26 -19.84 -27.16 11.41
CA GLU A 26 -20.75 -26.45 12.32
C GLU A 26 -21.56 -25.36 11.62
N ASP A 27 -21.16 -24.96 10.40
CA ASP A 27 -21.79 -23.88 9.62
C ASP A 27 -22.97 -24.34 8.74
N GLY A 28 -23.38 -25.60 8.84
CA GLY A 28 -24.52 -26.18 8.11
C GLY A 28 -24.33 -26.27 6.59
N LYS A 29 -23.14 -25.94 6.06
CA LYS A 29 -22.90 -25.90 4.62
C LYS A 29 -22.69 -27.30 4.06
N ALA A 30 -23.37 -27.57 2.94
CA ALA A 30 -23.16 -28.77 2.16
C ALA A 30 -21.72 -28.81 1.63
N SER A 31 -21.13 -29.99 1.73
CA SER A 31 -19.77 -30.27 1.30
C SER A 31 -19.81 -30.82 -0.13
N PRO A 32 -19.20 -30.16 -1.13
CA PRO A 32 -19.22 -30.70 -2.49
C PRO A 32 -18.48 -32.03 -2.55
N LYS A 33 -19.02 -32.96 -3.33
CA LYS A 33 -18.33 -34.16 -3.78
C LYS A 33 -17.47 -33.79 -4.97
N VAL A 34 -16.17 -34.05 -4.85
CA VAL A 34 -15.19 -33.70 -5.88
C VAL A 34 -14.26 -34.89 -6.09
N GLY A 35 -14.14 -35.33 -7.34
CA GLY A 35 -13.17 -36.32 -7.78
C GLY A 35 -12.18 -35.69 -8.75
N ALA A 36 -10.96 -36.19 -8.75
CA ALA A 36 -9.93 -35.75 -9.67
C ALA A 36 -9.06 -36.92 -10.17
N VAL A 37 -8.59 -36.80 -11.41
CA VAL A 37 -7.73 -37.77 -12.09
C VAL A 37 -6.57 -37.03 -12.75
N LEU A 38 -5.35 -37.48 -12.49
CA LEU A 38 -4.12 -36.97 -13.10
C LEU A 38 -3.53 -38.04 -14.01
N VAL A 39 -3.38 -37.72 -15.29
CA VAL A 39 -2.89 -38.63 -16.34
C VAL A 39 -1.54 -38.13 -16.84
N ASN A 40 -0.48 -38.93 -16.68
CA ASN A 40 0.83 -38.60 -17.24
C ASN A 40 0.94 -39.14 -18.68
N VAL A 41 1.23 -38.24 -19.63
CA VAL A 41 1.30 -38.54 -21.08
C VAL A 41 2.72 -38.48 -21.67
N GLY A 42 3.74 -38.32 -20.82
CA GLY A 42 5.14 -38.19 -21.20
C GLY A 42 5.69 -39.31 -22.08
N GLU A 43 6.83 -39.05 -22.73
CA GLU A 43 7.45 -39.97 -23.69
C GLU A 43 8.02 -41.24 -23.06
N GLU A 44 8.41 -41.21 -21.78
CA GLU A 44 8.99 -42.35 -21.04
C GLU A 44 7.95 -43.33 -20.44
N VAL A 45 6.66 -43.11 -20.69
CA VAL A 45 5.59 -43.94 -20.12
C VAL A 45 5.43 -45.22 -20.95
N PRO A 46 5.45 -46.43 -20.36
CA PRO A 46 5.18 -47.68 -21.08
C PRO A 46 3.78 -47.67 -21.71
N SER A 47 3.43 -48.68 -22.50
CA SER A 47 2.26 -48.80 -23.39
C SER A 47 0.87 -48.36 -22.83
N SER A 48 0.75 -48.08 -21.53
CA SER A 48 -0.43 -47.51 -20.87
C SER A 48 -0.07 -46.28 -20.02
N PRO A 49 -0.87 -45.19 -20.08
CA PRO A 49 -0.63 -43.97 -19.31
C PRO A 49 -0.65 -44.23 -17.79
N ARG A 50 0.21 -43.54 -17.03
CA ARG A 50 0.16 -43.60 -15.56
C ARG A 50 -0.96 -42.69 -15.06
N ILE A 51 -1.91 -43.29 -14.35
CA ILE A 51 -3.10 -42.60 -13.82
C ILE A 51 -2.98 -42.53 -12.29
N SER A 52 -3.21 -41.35 -11.73
CA SER A 52 -3.41 -41.15 -10.30
C SER A 52 -4.79 -40.56 -10.08
N THR A 53 -5.50 -41.04 -9.07
CA THR A 53 -6.86 -40.59 -8.75
C THR A 53 -6.91 -40.06 -7.32
N ALA A 54 -7.82 -39.14 -7.05
CA ALA A 54 -8.16 -38.73 -5.69
C ALA A 54 -9.60 -38.24 -5.60
N TYR A 55 -10.10 -38.18 -4.38
CA TYR A 55 -11.40 -37.59 -4.06
C TYR A 55 -11.30 -36.71 -2.83
N ARG A 56 -12.29 -35.84 -2.62
CA ARG A 56 -12.31 -34.93 -1.49
C ARG A 56 -12.35 -35.69 -0.16
N GLY A 57 -11.44 -35.36 0.74
CA GLY A 57 -11.33 -36.01 2.05
C GLY A 57 -10.57 -37.35 2.05
N GLU A 58 -9.97 -37.79 0.94
CA GLU A 58 -9.37 -39.14 0.83
C GLU A 58 -8.26 -39.42 1.86
N LEU A 59 -7.28 -38.51 1.99
CA LEU A 59 -6.13 -38.72 2.88
C LEU A 59 -6.25 -37.98 4.21
N ARG A 60 -6.92 -36.83 4.22
CA ARG A 60 -7.33 -36.10 5.43
C ARG A 60 -8.67 -35.44 5.18
N GLU A 61 -9.51 -35.39 6.20
CA GLU A 61 -10.71 -34.55 6.22
C GLU A 61 -10.32 -33.11 5.87
N GLY A 62 -11.09 -32.44 5.02
CA GLY A 62 -10.75 -31.07 4.58
C GLY A 62 -10.01 -30.97 3.23
N ASP A 63 -9.37 -32.05 2.78
CA ASP A 63 -8.50 -31.99 1.61
C ASP A 63 -9.30 -32.02 0.31
N HIS A 64 -8.96 -31.11 -0.61
CA HIS A 64 -9.51 -31.12 -1.96
C HIS A 64 -8.89 -32.27 -2.77
N ALA A 65 -9.62 -32.75 -3.79
CA ALA A 65 -9.15 -33.84 -4.64
C ALA A 65 -7.88 -33.46 -5.40
N GLU A 66 -7.83 -32.26 -5.97
CA GLU A 66 -6.68 -31.73 -6.71
C GLU A 66 -5.49 -31.51 -5.79
N PHE A 67 -5.70 -30.95 -4.60
CA PHE A 67 -4.65 -30.80 -3.59
C PHE A 67 -4.03 -32.16 -3.22
N THR A 68 -4.87 -33.18 -3.01
CA THR A 68 -4.41 -34.54 -2.69
C THR A 68 -3.54 -35.11 -3.81
N LEU A 69 -3.93 -34.92 -5.08
CA LEU A 69 -3.15 -35.37 -6.22
C LEU A 69 -1.79 -34.69 -6.34
N LEU A 70 -1.78 -33.36 -6.25
CA LEU A 70 -0.59 -32.55 -6.53
C LEU A 70 0.39 -32.57 -5.35
N GLU A 71 -0.10 -32.40 -4.12
CA GLU A 71 0.75 -32.11 -2.95
C GLU A 71 0.99 -33.31 -2.05
N ARG A 72 0.18 -34.37 -2.16
CA ARG A 72 0.34 -35.58 -1.33
C ARG A 72 0.80 -36.78 -2.13
N LYS A 73 0.10 -37.11 -3.22
CA LYS A 73 0.36 -38.33 -4.00
C LYS A 73 1.48 -38.19 -5.02
N ASN A 74 1.77 -36.97 -5.49
CA ASN A 74 2.76 -36.74 -6.54
C ASN A 74 3.70 -35.56 -6.26
N ARG A 75 3.93 -35.24 -4.99
CA ARG A 75 4.74 -34.08 -4.56
C ARG A 75 6.18 -34.10 -5.10
N ASP A 76 6.73 -35.29 -5.29
CA ASP A 76 8.10 -35.56 -5.74
C ASP A 76 8.23 -35.75 -7.26
N LYS A 77 7.12 -35.68 -7.99
CA LYS A 77 7.09 -35.93 -9.44
C LYS A 77 6.96 -34.64 -10.24
N LYS A 78 7.57 -34.61 -11.42
CA LYS A 78 7.31 -33.57 -12.42
C LYS A 78 5.94 -33.81 -13.05
N LEU A 79 5.12 -32.77 -13.11
CA LEU A 79 3.73 -32.83 -13.58
C LEU A 79 3.52 -32.07 -14.89
N ASP A 80 4.59 -31.55 -15.47
CA ASP A 80 4.60 -30.74 -16.70
C ASP A 80 3.95 -31.46 -17.91
N ASP A 81 4.04 -32.80 -17.94
CA ASP A 81 3.46 -33.68 -18.97
C ASP A 81 2.17 -34.38 -18.51
N CYS A 82 1.46 -33.80 -17.53
CA CYS A 82 0.20 -34.35 -17.04
C CYS A 82 -1.02 -33.59 -17.55
N VAL A 83 -2.14 -34.31 -17.67
CA VAL A 83 -3.48 -33.78 -17.91
C VAL A 83 -4.31 -34.02 -16.65
N LEU A 84 -4.98 -32.99 -16.14
CA LEU A 84 -5.82 -33.08 -14.94
C LEU A 84 -7.30 -33.08 -15.32
N PHE A 85 -8.08 -33.97 -14.72
CA PHE A 85 -9.54 -34.00 -14.79
C PHE A 85 -10.06 -33.74 -13.39
N ALA A 86 -10.95 -32.78 -13.20
CA ALA A 86 -11.59 -32.49 -11.92
C ALA A 86 -13.09 -32.33 -12.13
N THR A 87 -13.92 -32.94 -11.29
CA THR A 87 -15.39 -32.89 -11.45
C THR A 87 -15.99 -31.53 -11.11
N LEU A 88 -15.29 -30.68 -10.36
CA LEU A 88 -15.70 -29.32 -10.02
C LEU A 88 -14.58 -28.33 -10.37
N GLU A 89 -14.94 -27.06 -10.59
CA GLU A 89 -13.99 -25.99 -10.83
C GLU A 89 -12.91 -25.90 -9.73
N PRO A 90 -11.61 -25.92 -10.09
CA PRO A 90 -10.53 -25.73 -9.13
C PRO A 90 -10.62 -24.36 -8.47
N CYS A 91 -10.56 -24.34 -7.14
CA CYS A 91 -10.78 -23.09 -6.39
C CYS A 91 -9.76 -21.99 -6.76
N ALA A 92 -10.29 -20.77 -6.96
CA ALA A 92 -9.56 -19.59 -7.43
C ALA A 92 -8.51 -19.08 -6.42
N PRO A 93 -7.54 -18.24 -6.85
CA PRO A 93 -6.63 -17.55 -5.94
C PRO A 93 -7.39 -16.73 -4.89
N ASN A 94 -6.88 -16.67 -3.65
CA ASN A 94 -7.50 -15.97 -2.51
C ASN A 94 -8.91 -16.47 -2.08
N SER A 95 -9.43 -17.55 -2.67
CA SER A 95 -10.70 -18.17 -2.24
C SER A 95 -10.58 -18.96 -0.93
N ARG A 96 -9.35 -19.15 -0.43
CA ARG A 96 -9.05 -19.84 0.83
C ARG A 96 -8.43 -18.88 1.86
N ASN A 97 -8.69 -19.14 3.14
CA ASN A 97 -8.06 -18.39 4.22
C ASN A 97 -6.53 -18.54 4.18
N HIS A 98 -5.83 -17.41 4.22
CA HIS A 98 -4.37 -17.34 4.29
C HIS A 98 -3.84 -18.23 5.44
N PRO A 99 -2.79 -19.05 5.25
CA PRO A 99 -1.80 -19.08 4.16
C PRO A 99 -2.07 -20.13 3.05
N LYS A 100 -3.29 -20.62 2.88
CA LYS A 100 -3.57 -21.73 1.94
C LYS A 100 -3.70 -21.24 0.49
N LEU A 101 -2.83 -21.69 -0.41
CA LEU A 101 -2.95 -21.48 -1.87
C LEU A 101 -4.16 -22.24 -2.45
N GLY A 102 -4.84 -21.61 -3.43
CA GLY A 102 -5.94 -22.20 -4.20
C GLY A 102 -5.49 -23.38 -5.08
N CYS A 103 -6.43 -24.24 -5.48
CA CYS A 103 -6.13 -25.36 -6.38
C CYS A 103 -5.68 -24.86 -7.77
N ALA A 104 -6.29 -23.78 -8.28
CA ALA A 104 -5.89 -23.18 -9.56
C ALA A 104 -4.44 -22.67 -9.54
N GLU A 105 -4.01 -22.04 -8.44
CA GLU A 105 -2.61 -21.61 -8.24
C GLU A 105 -1.65 -22.80 -8.23
N ARG A 106 -2.03 -23.90 -7.55
CA ARG A 106 -1.22 -25.12 -7.49
C ARG A 106 -1.06 -25.80 -8.84
N ILE A 107 -2.11 -25.81 -9.67
CA ILE A 107 -2.07 -26.35 -11.03
C ILE A 107 -1.06 -25.58 -11.88
N VAL A 108 -1.09 -24.24 -11.82
CA VAL A 108 -0.13 -23.38 -12.54
C VAL A 108 1.30 -23.60 -12.03
N LEU A 109 1.50 -23.65 -10.71
CA LEU A 109 2.81 -23.92 -10.10
C LEU A 109 3.35 -25.31 -10.47
N ALA A 110 2.46 -26.30 -10.62
CA ALA A 110 2.77 -27.65 -11.08
C ALA A 110 3.02 -27.73 -12.60
N ARG A 111 2.86 -26.62 -13.34
CA ARG A 111 3.09 -26.50 -14.79
C ARG A 111 2.23 -27.43 -15.64
N ILE A 112 1.07 -27.83 -15.14
CA ILE A 112 0.08 -28.60 -15.90
C ILE A 112 -0.54 -27.70 -16.96
N LYS A 113 -0.47 -28.11 -18.23
CA LYS A 113 -0.93 -27.30 -19.37
C LYS A 113 -2.33 -27.63 -19.87
N GLU A 114 -2.92 -28.74 -19.43
CA GLU A 114 -4.23 -29.19 -19.87
C GLU A 114 -5.09 -29.66 -18.70
N VAL A 115 -6.26 -29.04 -18.55
CA VAL A 115 -7.19 -29.30 -17.44
C VAL A 115 -8.61 -29.47 -17.99
N TRP A 116 -9.27 -30.53 -17.58
CA TRP A 116 -10.67 -30.81 -17.87
C TRP A 116 -11.50 -30.59 -16.61
N VAL A 117 -12.52 -29.76 -16.70
CA VAL A 117 -13.39 -29.37 -15.58
C VAL A 117 -14.79 -29.92 -15.82
N GLY A 118 -15.36 -30.57 -14.80
CA GLY A 118 -16.71 -31.12 -14.83
C GLY A 118 -17.75 -30.03 -14.96
N VAL A 119 -17.97 -29.29 -13.88
CA VAL A 119 -18.93 -28.17 -13.85
C VAL A 119 -18.29 -26.94 -13.22
N ALA A 120 -18.76 -25.76 -13.61
CA ALA A 120 -18.38 -24.51 -12.96
C ALA A 120 -18.98 -24.46 -11.54
N ASP A 121 -18.27 -23.82 -10.61
CA ASP A 121 -18.78 -23.61 -9.25
C ASP A 121 -19.50 -22.26 -9.19
N PRO A 122 -20.84 -22.21 -8.97
CA PRO A 122 -21.59 -20.96 -8.95
C PRO A 122 -21.38 -20.15 -7.66
N ASP A 123 -20.55 -20.62 -6.71
CA ASP A 123 -20.22 -19.81 -5.54
C ASP A 123 -19.55 -18.48 -5.97
N PRO A 124 -20.03 -17.31 -5.52
CA PRO A 124 -19.51 -16.00 -5.95
C PRO A 124 -18.01 -15.80 -5.73
N LYS A 125 -17.40 -16.53 -4.78
CA LYS A 125 -15.96 -16.47 -4.52
C LYS A 125 -15.14 -17.24 -5.56
N VAL A 126 -15.76 -18.17 -6.28
CA VAL A 126 -15.12 -19.07 -7.24
C VAL A 126 -15.62 -18.86 -8.66
N ASP A 127 -16.88 -18.49 -8.87
CA ASP A 127 -17.59 -18.42 -10.16
C ASP A 127 -16.70 -17.98 -11.32
N ARG A 128 -16.23 -19.00 -12.07
CA ARG A 128 -15.36 -18.90 -13.25
C ARG A 128 -14.00 -18.22 -13.01
N LYS A 129 -13.69 -17.79 -11.80
CA LYS A 129 -12.41 -17.16 -11.42
C LYS A 129 -11.27 -18.16 -11.43
N GLY A 130 -11.55 -19.43 -11.09
CA GLY A 130 -10.56 -20.51 -11.15
C GLY A 130 -10.22 -20.87 -12.60
N ILE A 131 -11.24 -21.09 -13.43
CA ILE A 131 -11.10 -21.34 -14.87
C ILE A 131 -10.38 -20.17 -15.56
N LYS A 132 -10.80 -18.94 -15.28
CA LYS A 132 -10.19 -17.73 -15.86
C LYS A 132 -8.72 -17.60 -15.47
N TYR A 133 -8.38 -17.84 -14.19
CA TYR A 133 -6.99 -17.79 -13.74
C TYR A 133 -6.11 -18.82 -14.46
N LEU A 134 -6.62 -20.04 -14.68
CA LEU A 134 -5.92 -21.08 -15.44
C LEU A 134 -5.68 -20.63 -16.89
N GLN A 135 -6.71 -20.11 -17.56
CA GLN A 135 -6.62 -19.62 -18.94
C GLN A 135 -5.65 -18.42 -19.06
N ASP A 136 -5.73 -17.45 -18.15
CA ASP A 136 -4.84 -16.27 -18.10
C ASP A 136 -3.36 -16.66 -17.90
N ASN A 137 -3.10 -17.81 -17.29
CA ASN A 137 -1.75 -18.37 -17.09
C ASN A 137 -1.35 -19.43 -18.14
N GLY A 138 -2.08 -19.51 -19.27
CA GLY A 138 -1.71 -20.33 -20.42
C GLY A 138 -2.04 -21.82 -20.26
N VAL A 139 -2.97 -22.19 -19.37
CA VAL A 139 -3.50 -23.56 -19.25
C VAL A 139 -4.71 -23.72 -20.17
N ASN A 140 -4.72 -24.78 -20.98
CA ASN A 140 -5.87 -25.14 -21.81
C ASN A 140 -6.95 -25.79 -20.94
N VAL A 141 -8.11 -25.13 -20.83
CA VAL A 141 -9.23 -25.63 -20.04
C VAL A 141 -10.35 -26.14 -20.95
N HIS A 142 -10.77 -27.38 -20.70
CA HIS A 142 -11.86 -28.05 -21.39
C HIS A 142 -13.00 -28.39 -20.40
N MET A 143 -14.23 -28.47 -20.89
CA MET A 143 -15.37 -28.90 -20.07
C MET A 143 -15.69 -30.38 -20.32
N PHE A 144 -16.22 -31.08 -19.31
CA PHE A 144 -16.70 -32.46 -19.46
C PHE A 144 -17.91 -32.53 -20.42
N ASP A 145 -18.22 -33.72 -20.92
CA ASP A 145 -19.41 -33.96 -21.75
C ASP A 145 -20.71 -33.62 -20.98
N GLN A 146 -21.70 -33.05 -21.67
CA GLN A 146 -22.92 -32.51 -21.03
C GLN A 146 -23.73 -33.56 -20.24
N ASP A 147 -23.72 -34.82 -20.67
CA ASP A 147 -24.34 -35.93 -19.95
C ASP A 147 -23.64 -36.21 -18.61
N LEU A 148 -22.32 -36.12 -18.58
CA LEU A 148 -21.51 -36.27 -17.36
C LEU A 148 -21.65 -35.05 -16.43
N GLN A 149 -21.80 -33.84 -16.97
CA GLN A 149 -22.10 -32.64 -16.19
C GLN A 149 -23.42 -32.78 -15.42
N LYS A 150 -24.46 -33.33 -16.05
CA LYS A 150 -25.75 -33.58 -15.39
C LYS A 150 -25.61 -34.50 -14.17
N ILE A 151 -24.82 -35.57 -14.30
CA ILE A 151 -24.54 -36.49 -13.18
C ILE A 151 -23.87 -35.73 -12.02
N ILE A 152 -22.88 -34.88 -12.32
CA ILE A 152 -22.17 -34.10 -11.31
C ILE A 152 -23.11 -33.12 -10.59
N LEU A 153 -23.97 -32.42 -11.34
CA LEU A 153 -24.97 -31.49 -10.79
C LEU A 153 -25.99 -32.22 -9.90
N GLU A 154 -26.52 -33.35 -10.36
CA GLU A 154 -27.51 -34.15 -9.63
C GLU A 154 -26.93 -34.69 -8.30
N GLU A 155 -25.70 -35.19 -8.31
CA GLU A 155 -25.07 -35.75 -7.12
C GLU A 155 -24.60 -34.69 -6.11
N ASN A 156 -24.48 -33.43 -6.53
CA ASN A 156 -24.12 -32.26 -5.72
C ASN A 156 -25.28 -31.26 -5.58
N LYS A 157 -26.52 -31.69 -5.81
CA LYS A 157 -27.69 -30.80 -5.85
C LYS A 157 -27.77 -29.86 -4.64
N GLU A 158 -27.65 -30.40 -3.43
CA GLU A 158 -27.72 -29.62 -2.19
C GLU A 158 -26.61 -28.55 -2.08
N PHE A 159 -25.40 -28.87 -2.57
CA PHE A 159 -24.29 -27.90 -2.62
C PHE A 159 -24.59 -26.77 -3.60
N PHE A 160 -25.11 -27.09 -4.78
CA PHE A 160 -25.44 -26.09 -5.81
C PHE A 160 -26.64 -25.24 -5.41
N ASP A 161 -27.67 -25.82 -4.80
CA ASP A 161 -28.84 -25.07 -4.31
C ASP A 161 -28.38 -24.01 -3.27
N GLN A 162 -27.54 -24.40 -2.29
CA GLN A 162 -26.96 -23.46 -1.32
C GLN A 162 -26.01 -22.43 -1.97
N ALA A 163 -25.24 -22.81 -2.97
CA ALA A 163 -24.32 -21.91 -3.67
C ALA A 163 -25.08 -20.87 -4.51
N LEU A 164 -26.17 -21.27 -5.17
CA LEU A 164 -27.06 -20.40 -5.93
C LEU A 164 -27.83 -19.44 -5.02
N GLU A 165 -28.29 -19.88 -3.84
CA GLU A 165 -28.87 -18.99 -2.83
C GLU A 165 -27.85 -17.92 -2.39
N ARG A 166 -26.59 -18.30 -2.19
CA ARG A 166 -25.50 -17.34 -1.88
C ARG A 166 -25.23 -16.39 -3.04
N ALA A 167 -25.30 -16.88 -4.28
CA ALA A 167 -25.11 -16.05 -5.47
C ALA A 167 -26.25 -15.05 -5.66
N ALA A 168 -27.51 -15.48 -5.47
CA ALA A 168 -28.67 -14.59 -5.52
C ALA A 168 -28.60 -13.52 -4.42
N ALA A 169 -28.23 -13.90 -3.18
CA ALA A 169 -28.02 -12.94 -2.09
C ALA A 169 -26.88 -11.95 -2.38
N ALA A 170 -25.84 -12.37 -3.11
CA ALA A 170 -24.74 -11.51 -3.53
C ALA A 170 -25.06 -10.64 -4.76
N GLU A 171 -26.03 -11.02 -5.59
CA GLU A 171 -26.53 -10.22 -6.74
C GLU A 171 -27.58 -9.17 -6.31
N GLU A 172 -28.35 -9.43 -5.23
CA GLU A 172 -29.23 -8.42 -4.61
C GLU A 172 -28.45 -7.30 -3.92
N GLU A 173 -27.18 -7.54 -3.56
CA GLU A 173 -26.23 -6.48 -3.26
C GLU A 173 -25.60 -6.01 -4.58
N PRO A 174 -25.90 -4.80 -5.10
CA PRO A 174 -25.19 -4.29 -6.26
C PRO A 174 -23.69 -4.31 -5.94
N PRO A 175 -22.79 -4.56 -6.93
CA PRO A 175 -21.36 -4.47 -6.68
C PRO A 175 -21.13 -3.11 -6.06
N THR A 176 -20.81 -3.09 -4.76
CA THR A 176 -20.55 -1.85 -4.06
C THR A 176 -19.38 -1.29 -4.83
N ALA A 177 -19.59 -0.14 -5.50
CA ALA A 177 -18.49 0.66 -5.97
C ALA A 177 -17.49 0.67 -4.82
N VAL A 178 -16.22 0.36 -5.08
CA VAL A 178 -15.23 0.34 -4.01
C VAL A 178 -15.17 1.77 -3.47
N ILE A 179 -15.96 2.06 -2.44
CA ILE A 179 -15.96 3.32 -1.71
C ILE A 179 -14.71 3.20 -0.85
N LEU A 180 -13.59 3.71 -1.36
CA LEU A 180 -12.30 3.64 -0.68
C LEU A 180 -12.32 4.52 0.60
N SER A 181 -13.27 5.47 0.68
CA SER A 181 -13.52 6.31 1.84
C SER A 181 -14.95 6.88 1.82
N PRO A 182 -15.66 6.98 2.95
CA PRO A 182 -16.93 7.72 3.06
C PRO A 182 -16.85 9.17 2.57
N LEU A 183 -15.64 9.73 2.49
CA LEU A 183 -15.39 11.10 2.03
C LEU A 183 -15.46 11.27 0.50
N GLU A 184 -15.52 10.16 -0.25
CA GLU A 184 -15.77 10.20 -1.70
C GLU A 184 -17.24 10.43 -2.03
N SER A 185 -18.13 10.15 -1.07
CA SER A 185 -19.57 10.35 -1.18
C SER A 185 -19.96 11.81 -0.99
N ALA A 186 -21.12 12.20 -1.55
CA ALA A 186 -21.74 13.49 -1.27
C ALA A 186 -21.92 13.69 0.24
N SER A 187 -21.53 14.87 0.74
CA SER A 187 -21.82 15.27 2.10
C SER A 187 -23.33 15.53 2.23
N PRO A 188 -24.05 14.88 3.18
CA PRO A 188 -25.51 14.96 3.28
C PRO A 188 -26.05 16.40 3.39
N SER A 189 -25.30 17.27 4.08
CA SER A 189 -25.69 18.66 4.34
C SER A 189 -24.78 19.68 3.68
N GLY A 190 -23.82 19.24 2.86
CA GLY A 190 -22.86 20.14 2.22
C GLY A 190 -23.49 20.89 1.05
N LEU A 191 -23.15 22.17 0.91
CA LEU A 191 -23.55 23.01 -0.21
C LEU A 191 -22.32 23.48 -0.99
N VAL A 192 -22.45 23.65 -2.31
CA VAL A 192 -21.35 24.23 -3.13
C VAL A 192 -20.98 25.63 -2.63
N SER A 193 -21.94 26.37 -2.06
CA SER A 193 -21.69 27.68 -1.42
C SER A 193 -20.78 27.61 -0.19
N ASP A 194 -20.55 26.42 0.38
CA ASP A 194 -19.64 26.21 1.49
C ASP A 194 -18.18 26.21 1.02
N PHE A 195 -17.91 26.14 -0.29
CA PHE A 195 -16.57 26.33 -0.83
C PHE A 195 -16.11 27.78 -0.67
N SER A 196 -14.81 27.94 -0.39
CA SER A 196 -14.11 29.19 -0.22
C SER A 196 -13.73 29.75 -1.58
N ASP A 197 -14.21 30.96 -1.87
CA ASP A 197 -13.90 31.67 -3.12
C ASP A 197 -12.38 31.81 -3.30
N LYS A 198 -11.66 32.19 -2.24
CA LYS A 198 -10.19 32.29 -2.24
C LYS A 198 -9.51 30.96 -2.58
N ALA A 199 -10.02 29.83 -2.07
CA ALA A 199 -9.45 28.52 -2.35
C ALA A 199 -9.73 28.09 -3.80
N MET A 200 -10.96 28.33 -4.28
CA MET A 200 -11.36 28.06 -5.66
C MET A 200 -10.59 28.91 -6.66
N GLU A 201 -10.48 30.21 -6.44
CA GLU A 201 -9.67 31.13 -7.26
C GLU A 201 -8.20 30.69 -7.30
N SER A 202 -7.64 30.30 -6.16
CA SER A 202 -6.28 29.75 -6.10
C SER A 202 -6.16 28.49 -6.94
N TYR A 203 -7.12 27.57 -6.86
CA TYR A 203 -7.12 26.34 -7.65
C TYR A 203 -7.19 26.62 -9.15
N LEU A 204 -8.11 27.46 -9.59
CA LEU A 204 -8.29 27.84 -10.99
C LEU A 204 -7.04 28.49 -11.56
N LYS A 205 -6.47 29.46 -10.81
CA LYS A 205 -5.25 30.19 -11.22
C LYS A 205 -4.05 29.27 -11.36
N HIS A 206 -3.75 28.44 -10.37
CA HIS A 206 -2.55 27.59 -10.39
C HIS A 206 -2.69 26.41 -11.36
N SER A 207 -3.91 25.93 -11.56
CA SER A 207 -4.22 24.84 -12.49
C SER A 207 -4.43 25.31 -13.94
N GLN A 208 -4.37 26.62 -14.20
CA GLN A 208 -4.60 27.22 -15.52
C GLN A 208 -5.97 26.86 -16.12
N ILE A 209 -7.01 26.89 -15.28
CA ILE A 209 -8.38 26.59 -15.68
C ILE A 209 -9.12 27.91 -15.96
N ASP A 210 -9.61 28.05 -17.18
CA ASP A 210 -10.37 29.21 -17.66
C ASP A 210 -11.88 28.98 -17.47
N GLU A 211 -12.30 28.79 -16.21
CA GLU A 211 -13.69 28.59 -15.82
C GLU A 211 -14.00 29.49 -14.63
N SER A 212 -15.24 29.99 -14.54
CA SER A 212 -15.64 30.85 -13.42
C SER A 212 -16.14 30.02 -12.23
N PRO A 213 -15.86 30.44 -10.98
CA PRO A 213 -16.47 29.85 -9.78
C PRO A 213 -18.00 29.70 -9.92
N GLY A 214 -18.52 28.51 -9.66
CA GLY A 214 -19.95 28.20 -9.73
C GLY A 214 -20.54 27.98 -11.14
N SER A 215 -19.74 28.11 -12.22
CA SER A 215 -20.18 27.79 -13.59
C SER A 215 -20.55 26.31 -13.77
N SER A 216 -21.39 26.00 -14.76
CA SER A 216 -21.76 24.62 -15.11
C SER A 216 -20.54 23.79 -15.51
N GLU A 217 -19.59 24.42 -16.21
CA GLU A 217 -18.37 23.79 -16.70
C GLU A 217 -17.47 23.40 -15.53
N LEU A 218 -17.29 24.32 -14.57
CA LEU A 218 -16.52 24.05 -13.36
C LEU A 218 -17.18 22.99 -12.48
N ASN A 219 -18.50 23.06 -12.28
CA ASN A 219 -19.22 22.05 -11.50
C ASN A 219 -19.09 20.66 -12.13
N ARG A 220 -19.19 20.57 -13.46
CA ARG A 220 -18.95 19.33 -14.20
C ARG A 220 -17.50 18.85 -14.04
N ARG A 221 -16.51 19.73 -14.09
CA ARG A 221 -15.10 19.39 -13.86
C ARG A 221 -14.88 18.84 -12.45
N LEU A 222 -15.38 19.54 -11.43
CA LEU A 222 -15.26 19.11 -10.04
C LEU A 222 -15.98 17.78 -9.79
N MET A 223 -17.12 17.54 -10.46
CA MET A 223 -17.80 16.25 -10.44
C MET A 223 -16.95 15.14 -11.04
N LEU A 224 -16.34 15.36 -12.21
CA LEU A 224 -15.43 14.39 -12.84
C LEU A 224 -14.18 14.10 -12.00
N GLN A 225 -13.78 15.02 -11.13
CA GLN A 225 -12.66 14.86 -10.20
C GLN A 225 -13.06 14.18 -8.88
N GLY A 226 -14.33 13.88 -8.65
CA GLY A 226 -14.83 13.31 -7.40
C GLY A 226 -14.95 14.33 -6.24
N LEU A 227 -14.99 15.63 -6.56
CA LEU A 227 -15.10 16.72 -5.58
C LEU A 227 -16.55 17.19 -5.40
N LEU A 228 -17.39 16.96 -6.40
CA LEU A 228 -18.84 17.14 -6.35
C LEU A 228 -19.54 15.85 -6.80
N GLN A 229 -20.79 15.69 -6.40
CA GLN A 229 -21.72 14.72 -6.96
C GLN A 229 -23.01 15.44 -7.33
N TYR A 230 -23.78 14.87 -8.26
CA TYR A 230 -25.06 15.42 -8.69
C TYR A 230 -26.19 14.53 -8.16
N GLU A 231 -26.95 15.03 -7.20
CA GLU A 231 -28.03 14.32 -6.51
C GLU A 231 -29.25 15.23 -6.37
N GLU A 232 -30.46 14.66 -6.51
CA GLU A 232 -31.72 15.40 -6.30
C GLU A 232 -31.82 16.71 -7.12
N GLY A 233 -31.24 16.71 -8.33
CA GLY A 233 -31.23 17.85 -9.23
C GLY A 233 -30.23 18.96 -8.87
N LYS A 234 -29.32 18.73 -7.92
CA LYS A 234 -28.35 19.72 -7.43
C LYS A 234 -26.95 19.13 -7.30
N TYR A 235 -25.93 19.98 -7.46
CA TYR A 235 -24.56 19.61 -7.10
C TYR A 235 -24.37 19.67 -5.58
N LYS A 236 -23.80 18.62 -5.00
CA LYS A 236 -23.40 18.52 -3.60
C LYS A 236 -21.90 18.25 -3.51
N PRO A 237 -21.17 18.86 -2.56
CA PRO A 237 -19.75 18.59 -2.38
C PRO A 237 -19.52 17.23 -1.74
N THR A 238 -18.45 16.56 -2.14
CA THR A 238 -17.97 15.36 -1.43
C THR A 238 -17.21 15.76 -0.17
N GLY A 239 -16.94 14.80 0.72
CA GLY A 239 -16.06 15.03 1.86
C GLY A 239 -14.69 15.58 1.44
N PHE A 240 -14.09 15.04 0.37
CA PHE A 240 -12.84 15.58 -0.18
C PHE A 240 -12.99 16.98 -0.78
N GLY A 241 -14.11 17.28 -1.45
CA GLY A 241 -14.43 18.63 -1.90
C GLY A 241 -14.43 19.63 -0.73
N LEU A 242 -15.09 19.28 0.37
CA LEU A 242 -15.13 20.09 1.58
C LEU A 242 -13.75 20.21 2.25
N ILE A 243 -12.96 19.13 2.35
CA ILE A 243 -11.60 19.19 2.90
C ILE A 243 -10.73 20.18 2.12
N LEU A 244 -10.76 20.10 0.78
CA LEU A 244 -9.90 20.92 -0.07
C LEU A 244 -10.33 22.39 -0.09
N PHE A 245 -11.64 22.62 -0.27
CA PHE A 245 -12.16 23.94 -0.62
C PHE A 245 -13.13 24.53 0.39
N GLY A 246 -13.62 23.76 1.37
CA GLY A 246 -14.59 24.23 2.35
C GLY A 246 -14.08 25.44 3.15
N LYS A 247 -14.95 26.43 3.38
CA LYS A 247 -14.66 27.60 4.22
C LYS A 247 -14.32 27.19 5.65
N GLN A 248 -15.06 26.22 6.19
CA GLN A 248 -14.95 25.71 7.56
C GLN A 248 -15.11 24.18 7.57
N PRO A 249 -14.17 23.42 6.98
CA PRO A 249 -14.28 21.97 6.86
C PRO A 249 -14.37 21.26 8.21
N ARG A 250 -13.85 21.90 9.27
CA ARG A 250 -13.85 21.37 10.63
C ARG A 250 -15.20 21.27 11.31
N ILE A 251 -16.24 21.92 10.78
CA ILE A 251 -17.60 21.80 11.32
C ILE A 251 -18.12 20.37 11.17
N SER A 252 -17.90 19.75 10.01
CA SER A 252 -18.32 18.37 9.74
C SER A 252 -17.17 17.36 9.85
N MET A 253 -15.92 17.81 9.75
CA MET A 253 -14.73 16.95 9.81
C MET A 253 -13.69 17.56 10.76
N PRO A 254 -13.84 17.39 12.09
CA PRO A 254 -12.95 17.97 13.09
C PRO A 254 -11.45 17.72 12.85
N GLN A 255 -11.15 16.63 12.15
CA GLN A 255 -9.82 16.17 11.77
C GLN A 255 -9.21 16.88 10.56
N SER A 256 -9.98 17.69 9.83
CA SER A 256 -9.52 18.46 8.66
C SER A 256 -8.79 19.73 9.09
N GLY A 257 -7.54 19.58 9.55
CA GLY A 257 -6.72 20.70 10.00
C GLY A 257 -5.26 20.34 10.22
N LEU A 258 -4.42 21.37 10.35
CA LEU A 258 -3.03 21.26 10.80
C LEU A 258 -2.86 22.05 12.09
N LEU A 259 -2.53 21.36 13.19
CA LEU A 259 -2.17 22.01 14.45
C LEU A 259 -0.67 22.28 14.46
N ALA A 260 -0.28 23.55 14.47
CA ALA A 260 1.12 23.95 14.55
C ALA A 260 1.48 24.45 15.95
N THR A 261 2.63 24.02 16.45
CA THR A 261 3.20 24.44 17.73
C THR A 261 4.67 24.78 17.54
N ILE A 262 5.09 25.97 17.95
CA ILE A 262 6.50 26.33 18.09
C ILE A 262 6.87 26.26 19.57
N HIS A 263 7.86 25.44 19.90
CA HIS A 263 8.47 25.35 21.22
C HIS A 263 9.77 26.18 21.21
N TYR A 264 9.79 27.30 21.94
CA TYR A 264 10.96 28.17 22.04
C TYR A 264 11.94 27.67 23.11
N SER A 265 13.23 28.01 22.96
CA SER A 265 14.29 27.62 23.92
C SER A 265 14.07 28.14 25.35
N ASN A 266 13.25 29.17 25.53
CA ASN A 266 12.88 29.72 26.84
C ASN A 266 11.73 28.94 27.52
N GLY A 267 11.24 27.86 26.91
CA GLY A 267 10.14 27.04 27.42
C GLY A 267 8.74 27.57 27.09
N THR A 268 8.61 28.69 26.37
CA THR A 268 7.31 29.18 25.89
C THR A 268 6.87 28.45 24.63
N GLU A 269 5.56 28.40 24.41
CA GLU A 269 4.95 27.80 23.22
C GLU A 269 4.04 28.79 22.51
N GLU A 270 4.06 28.74 21.17
CA GLU A 270 3.07 29.41 20.34
C GLU A 270 2.30 28.38 19.51
N ILE A 271 0.98 28.40 19.60
CA ILE A 271 0.09 27.44 18.96
C ILE A 271 -0.79 28.15 17.94
N PHE A 272 -0.92 27.57 16.75
CA PHE A 272 -1.84 28.03 15.72
C PHE A 272 -2.55 26.83 15.07
N ASP A 273 -3.88 26.88 14.98
CA ASP A 273 -4.68 25.85 14.33
C ASP A 273 -5.09 26.32 12.93
N PHE A 274 -4.60 25.64 11.89
CA PHE A 274 -4.97 25.92 10.51
C PHE A 274 -6.24 25.13 10.15
N GLU A 275 -7.39 25.78 10.34
CA GLU A 275 -8.72 25.15 10.26
C GLU A 275 -9.44 25.31 8.91
N GLY A 276 -8.84 26.05 7.99
CA GLY A 276 -9.45 26.43 6.70
C GLY A 276 -9.29 25.39 5.58
N PRO A 277 -9.55 25.81 4.31
CA PRO A 277 -9.39 24.95 3.14
C PRO A 277 -7.96 24.39 3.04
N GLN A 278 -7.82 23.07 2.95
CA GLN A 278 -6.50 22.41 3.04
C GLN A 278 -5.54 22.81 1.91
N VAL A 279 -6.04 23.23 0.75
CA VAL A 279 -5.20 23.73 -0.34
C VAL A 279 -4.47 25.04 -0.01
N LEU A 280 -4.94 25.79 0.99
CA LEU A 280 -4.32 27.04 1.44
C LEU A 280 -3.37 26.84 2.62
N VAL A 281 -3.57 25.78 3.40
CA VAL A 281 -2.84 25.52 4.66
C VAL A 281 -1.32 25.48 4.49
N PRO A 282 -0.72 24.82 3.48
CA PRO A 282 0.74 24.78 3.35
C PRO A 282 1.38 26.18 3.24
N ASN A 283 0.80 27.06 2.42
CA ASN A 283 1.32 28.41 2.23
C ASN A 283 1.07 29.30 3.44
N GLN A 284 -0.07 29.14 4.11
CA GLN A 284 -0.38 29.84 5.36
C GLN A 284 0.60 29.43 6.48
N ALA A 285 0.88 28.13 6.60
CA ALA A 285 1.85 27.61 7.56
C ALA A 285 3.25 28.15 7.27
N MET A 286 3.67 28.21 6.01
CA MET A 286 4.98 28.79 5.66
C MET A 286 5.06 30.28 5.98
N GLN A 287 4.01 31.04 5.68
CA GLN A 287 3.96 32.46 6.03
C GLN A 287 4.08 32.65 7.54
N TRP A 288 3.29 31.91 8.32
CA TRP A 288 3.33 31.96 9.78
C TRP A 288 4.72 31.60 10.33
N LEU A 289 5.35 30.54 9.80
CA LEU A 289 6.72 30.18 10.19
C LEU A 289 7.74 31.26 9.81
N LYS A 290 7.66 31.87 8.63
CA LYS A 290 8.59 32.93 8.21
C LYS A 290 8.45 34.19 9.07
N ASP A 291 7.23 34.52 9.47
CA ASP A 291 6.96 35.66 10.34
C ASP A 291 7.51 35.44 11.75
N LYS A 292 7.47 34.20 12.26
CA LYS A 292 7.89 33.84 13.64
C LYS A 292 9.34 33.41 13.75
N LEU A 293 9.88 32.79 12.71
CA LEU A 293 11.21 32.19 12.65
C LEU A 293 11.96 32.70 11.40
N PRO A 294 12.33 34.00 11.35
CA PRO A 294 12.98 34.56 10.16
C PRO A 294 14.38 33.96 9.89
N ASN A 295 15.00 33.30 10.89
CA ASN A 295 16.41 32.94 10.90
C ASN A 295 16.66 31.47 11.32
N VAL A 296 16.04 30.51 10.63
CA VAL A 296 16.14 29.09 11.00
C VAL A 296 17.52 28.48 10.72
N ILE A 297 18.18 28.82 9.60
CA ILE A 297 19.52 28.33 9.26
C ILE A 297 20.59 29.35 9.68
N SER A 298 21.55 28.89 10.48
CA SER A 298 22.70 29.67 10.94
C SER A 298 23.83 29.67 9.90
N ARG A 299 24.04 30.80 9.19
CA ARG A 299 25.28 31.23 8.47
C ARG A 299 25.11 32.65 7.90
N SER A 300 26.20 33.39 7.66
CA SER A 300 26.23 34.84 7.37
C SER A 300 25.93 35.23 5.90
N ASN A 301 25.28 36.41 5.74
CA ASN A 301 24.97 37.15 4.48
C ASN A 301 24.04 36.47 3.46
N ALA A 302 23.70 37.18 2.37
CA ALA A 302 22.62 36.93 1.37
C ALA A 302 22.26 35.47 1.07
N SER A 303 23.25 34.57 1.04
CA SER A 303 23.05 33.11 0.98
C SER A 303 22.14 32.52 2.08
N ARG A 304 21.94 33.24 3.20
CA ARG A 304 21.10 32.84 4.33
C ARG A 304 19.61 32.88 3.99
N LEU A 305 19.16 33.90 3.26
CA LEU A 305 17.75 34.04 2.90
C LEU A 305 17.35 32.93 1.94
N GLU A 306 18.16 32.68 0.92
CA GLU A 306 17.95 31.60 -0.05
C GLU A 306 17.92 30.21 0.62
N LYS A 307 18.84 29.95 1.56
CA LYS A 307 18.84 28.69 2.31
C LYS A 307 17.64 28.53 3.22
N ASN A 308 17.23 29.59 3.92
CA ASN A 308 16.01 29.56 4.74
C ASN A 308 14.78 29.28 3.87
N ASP A 309 14.67 29.91 2.71
CA ASP A 309 13.56 29.68 1.78
C ASP A 309 13.53 28.23 1.29
N LEU A 310 14.67 27.68 0.87
CA LEU A 310 14.79 26.28 0.47
C LEU A 310 14.44 25.30 1.60
N PHE A 311 14.78 25.62 2.86
CA PHE A 311 14.38 24.82 4.00
C PHE A 311 12.87 24.89 4.27
N PHE A 312 12.28 26.08 4.18
CA PHE A 312 10.82 26.19 4.28
C PHE A 312 10.11 25.48 3.13
N GLU A 313 10.70 25.39 1.93
CA GLU A 313 10.16 24.53 0.88
C GLU A 313 10.18 23.04 1.25
N LEU A 314 11.22 22.55 1.94
CA LEU A 314 11.24 21.19 2.50
C LEU A 314 10.12 20.98 3.53
N VAL A 315 9.92 21.94 4.44
CA VAL A 315 8.85 21.88 5.44
C VAL A 315 7.47 21.90 4.75
N ARG A 316 7.29 22.75 3.74
CA ARG A 316 6.05 22.84 2.95
C ARG A 316 5.73 21.51 2.27
N GLU A 317 6.72 20.88 1.66
CA GLU A 317 6.59 19.55 1.03
C GLU A 317 6.20 18.49 2.06
N GLY A 318 6.83 18.49 3.24
CA GLY A 318 6.46 17.61 4.34
C GLY A 318 5.01 17.79 4.80
N ILE A 319 4.53 19.03 4.91
CA ILE A 319 3.13 19.34 5.27
C ILE A 319 2.17 18.87 4.18
N VAL A 320 2.47 19.13 2.92
CA VAL A 320 1.65 18.67 1.79
C VAL A 320 1.53 17.14 1.80
N ASN A 321 2.66 16.43 1.94
CA ASN A 321 2.65 14.97 2.03
C ASN A 321 1.85 14.47 3.24
N ALA A 322 1.98 15.13 4.39
CA ALA A 322 1.22 14.80 5.59
C ALA A 322 -0.29 14.95 5.37
N LEU A 323 -0.75 16.05 4.77
CA LEU A 323 -2.16 16.30 4.47
C LEU A 323 -2.71 15.35 3.41
N VAL A 324 -1.98 15.17 2.30
CA VAL A 324 -2.42 14.35 1.16
C VAL A 324 -2.48 12.87 1.51
N HIS A 325 -1.52 12.35 2.28
CA HIS A 325 -1.45 10.91 2.60
C HIS A 325 -2.08 10.54 3.95
N ARG A 326 -2.67 11.51 4.65
CA ARG A 326 -3.37 11.33 5.92
C ARG A 326 -4.45 10.25 5.83
N ASP A 327 -4.56 9.43 6.86
CA ASP A 327 -5.73 8.57 7.05
C ASP A 327 -6.91 9.39 7.60
N TYR A 328 -7.81 9.79 6.71
CA TYR A 328 -8.94 10.64 7.10
C TYR A 328 -10.04 9.93 7.90
N SER A 329 -9.99 8.60 7.99
CA SER A 329 -10.88 7.82 8.86
C SER A 329 -10.56 7.97 10.36
N ILE A 330 -9.37 8.46 10.70
CA ILE A 330 -8.98 8.73 12.10
C ILE A 330 -9.49 10.12 12.49
N GLU A 331 -10.72 10.19 12.97
CA GLU A 331 -11.39 11.48 13.28
C GLU A 331 -10.82 12.17 14.54
N GLY A 332 -10.27 11.41 15.48
CA GLY A 332 -9.76 11.93 16.76
C GLY A 332 -8.38 12.60 16.70
N ALA A 333 -7.71 12.61 15.54
CA ALA A 333 -6.33 13.08 15.41
C ALA A 333 -6.14 14.00 14.20
N LYS A 334 -5.40 15.10 14.37
CA LYS A 334 -5.07 16.04 13.29
C LYS A 334 -3.65 15.83 12.78
N CYS A 335 -3.34 16.34 11.59
CA CYS A 335 -1.94 16.57 11.26
C CYS A 335 -1.35 17.58 12.24
N GLN A 336 -0.07 17.42 12.58
CA GLN A 336 0.61 18.34 13.49
C GLN A 336 1.96 18.78 12.91
N LEU A 337 2.29 20.04 13.10
CA LEU A 337 3.62 20.58 12.88
C LEU A 337 4.17 21.01 14.25
N ARG A 338 5.21 20.33 14.74
CA ARG A 338 5.89 20.67 15.99
C ARG A 338 7.28 21.18 15.67
N VAL A 339 7.53 22.44 15.99
CA VAL A 339 8.80 23.10 15.72
C VAL A 339 9.56 23.26 17.00
N PHE A 340 10.75 22.69 17.03
CA PHE A 340 11.76 22.86 18.08
C PHE A 340 12.95 23.61 17.48
N PRO A 341 13.82 24.21 18.30
CA PRO A 341 15.00 24.89 17.77
C PRO A 341 15.86 23.95 16.89
N GLU A 342 15.90 22.67 17.27
CA GLU A 342 16.82 21.68 16.70
C GLU A 342 16.18 20.79 15.62
N LYS A 343 14.86 20.83 15.47
CA LYS A 343 14.12 19.99 14.52
C LYS A 343 12.69 20.47 14.26
N PHE A 344 12.18 20.09 13.09
CA PHE A 344 10.77 20.26 12.71
C PHE A 344 10.16 18.87 12.57
N GLU A 345 9.12 18.57 13.33
CA GLU A 345 8.39 17.30 13.27
C GLU A 345 7.03 17.52 12.61
N ILE A 346 6.73 16.74 11.58
CA ILE A 346 5.45 16.75 10.88
C ILE A 346 4.80 15.39 11.10
N LEU A 347 3.68 15.38 11.81
CA LEU A 347 2.97 14.16 12.22
C LEU A 347 1.69 14.04 11.39
N SER A 348 1.50 12.91 10.72
CA SER A 348 0.29 12.58 9.98
C SER A 348 -0.37 11.33 10.56
N PRO A 349 -1.67 11.36 10.91
CA PRO A 349 -2.39 10.17 11.36
C PRO A 349 -2.43 9.06 10.31
N GLY A 350 -2.18 7.83 10.76
CA GLY A 350 -2.33 6.61 9.97
C GLY A 350 -1.02 6.06 9.41
N LYS A 351 -0.96 4.74 9.28
CA LYS A 351 0.20 4.02 8.72
C LYS A 351 0.35 4.30 7.23
N PRO A 352 1.58 4.15 6.67
CA PRO A 352 1.78 4.09 5.23
C PRO A 352 0.82 3.08 4.58
N VAL A 353 0.35 3.40 3.39
CA VAL A 353 -0.54 2.52 2.61
C VAL A 353 0.25 1.30 2.13
N THR A 354 -0.26 0.10 2.41
CA THR A 354 0.32 -1.16 1.90
C THR A 354 0.43 -1.12 0.37
N PRO A 355 1.57 -1.54 -0.24
CA PRO A 355 2.71 -2.24 0.36
C PRO A 355 3.86 -1.34 0.83
N ILE A 356 3.67 -0.01 0.94
CA ILE A 356 4.73 0.90 1.37
C ILE A 356 5.16 0.58 2.81
N THR A 357 6.47 0.40 3.03
CA THR A 357 7.04 0.19 4.36
C THR A 357 7.75 1.45 4.87
N ILE A 358 8.02 1.51 6.19
CA ILE A 358 8.76 2.61 6.80
C ILE A 358 10.20 2.64 6.28
N GLU A 359 10.79 1.48 6.05
CA GLU A 359 12.14 1.33 5.52
C GLU A 359 12.23 1.94 4.11
N GLN A 360 11.22 1.73 3.26
CA GLN A 360 11.17 2.35 1.92
C GLN A 360 11.02 3.88 1.97
N LEU A 361 10.29 4.41 2.96
CA LEU A 361 10.19 5.85 3.19
C LEU A 361 11.54 6.42 3.66
N GLN A 362 12.19 5.72 4.60
CA GLN A 362 13.49 6.09 5.15
C GLN A 362 14.61 6.03 4.10
N SER A 363 14.55 5.09 3.16
CA SER A 363 15.50 4.99 2.04
C SER A 363 15.15 5.94 0.87
N PHE A 364 14.00 6.62 0.92
CA PHE A 364 13.47 7.49 -0.13
C PHE A 364 13.21 6.77 -1.47
N ASP A 365 12.88 5.48 -1.42
CA ASP A 365 12.58 4.63 -2.58
C ASP A 365 11.15 4.05 -2.57
N ALA A 366 10.27 4.57 -1.71
CA ALA A 366 8.87 4.17 -1.72
C ALA A 366 8.19 4.47 -3.08
N PRO A 367 7.34 3.57 -3.59
CA PRO A 367 6.61 3.79 -4.82
C PRO A 367 5.60 4.93 -4.66
N MET A 368 5.25 5.56 -5.78
CA MET A 368 4.23 6.61 -5.82
C MET A 368 2.83 5.98 -5.68
N LEU A 369 2.37 5.85 -4.44
CA LEU A 369 1.03 5.38 -4.11
C LEU A 369 0.42 6.28 -3.03
N SER A 370 -0.72 6.88 -3.34
CA SER A 370 -1.44 7.76 -2.42
C SER A 370 -2.70 7.10 -1.90
N ARG A 371 -2.93 7.24 -0.59
CA ARG A 371 -4.18 6.86 0.07
C ARG A 371 -5.36 7.70 -0.44
N ASN A 372 -5.11 8.98 -0.72
CA ASN A 372 -6.13 9.93 -1.18
C ASN A 372 -5.75 10.46 -2.57
N PRO A 373 -5.98 9.68 -3.65
CA PRO A 373 -5.56 10.07 -5.00
C PRO A 373 -6.24 11.35 -5.50
N VAL A 374 -7.49 11.63 -5.10
CA VAL A 374 -8.21 12.88 -5.41
C VAL A 374 -7.50 14.09 -4.80
N LEU A 375 -7.14 14.02 -3.51
CA LEU A 375 -6.38 15.08 -2.85
C LEU A 375 -5.03 15.28 -3.53
N HIS A 376 -4.30 14.18 -3.76
CA HIS A 376 -3.00 14.22 -4.42
C HIS A 376 -3.09 14.91 -5.80
N TYR A 377 -4.08 14.55 -6.63
CA TYR A 377 -4.30 15.15 -7.94
C TYR A 377 -4.51 16.67 -7.86
N VAL A 378 -5.34 17.14 -6.92
CA VAL A 378 -5.61 18.58 -6.76
C VAL A 378 -4.37 19.33 -6.30
N PHE A 379 -3.67 18.84 -5.27
CA PHE A 379 -2.43 19.46 -4.78
C PHE A 379 -1.36 19.52 -5.89
N ALA A 380 -1.26 18.47 -6.70
CA ALA A 380 -0.29 18.42 -7.79
C ALA A 380 -0.65 19.38 -8.95
N LYS A 381 -1.93 19.49 -9.31
CA LYS A 381 -2.41 20.50 -10.28
C LYS A 381 -2.17 21.93 -9.81
N MET A 382 -2.27 22.18 -8.51
CA MET A 382 -1.95 23.47 -7.91
C MET A 382 -0.45 23.72 -7.75
N LYS A 383 0.42 22.80 -8.21
CA LYS A 383 1.89 22.86 -8.04
C LYS A 383 2.32 22.94 -6.57
N LEU A 384 1.48 22.42 -5.67
CA LEU A 384 1.80 22.29 -4.25
C LEU A 384 2.49 20.96 -3.96
N ALA A 385 2.25 19.92 -4.77
CA ALA A 385 2.91 18.62 -4.73
C ALA A 385 3.58 18.31 -6.08
N GLU A 386 4.62 17.48 -6.09
CA GLU A 386 5.27 17.02 -7.32
C GLU A 386 4.52 15.83 -7.97
N GLU A 387 4.10 15.94 -9.24
CA GLU A 387 3.34 14.89 -9.96
C GLU A 387 4.16 13.64 -10.33
N ARG A 388 5.51 13.67 -10.27
CA ARG A 388 6.37 12.70 -10.97
C ARG A 388 7.03 11.64 -10.06
N GLY A 389 6.52 11.42 -8.84
CA GLY A 389 7.10 10.45 -7.91
C GLY A 389 8.52 10.80 -7.44
N PHE A 390 8.95 12.06 -7.65
CA PHE A 390 10.23 12.56 -7.18
C PHE A 390 10.17 13.10 -5.76
N GLY A 391 9.01 13.29 -5.13
CA GLY A 391 8.87 14.00 -3.84
C GLY A 391 9.87 13.55 -2.75
N LEU A 392 9.99 12.24 -2.50
CA LEU A 392 10.95 11.71 -1.52
C LEU A 392 12.41 11.92 -1.96
N ARG A 393 12.72 11.66 -3.23
CA ARG A 393 14.08 11.86 -3.79
C ARG A 393 14.46 13.34 -3.84
N SER A 394 13.51 14.21 -4.16
CA SER A 394 13.61 15.67 -4.16
C SER A 394 13.93 16.17 -2.75
N MET A 395 13.23 15.65 -1.74
CA MET A 395 13.49 15.94 -0.33
C MET A 395 14.93 15.55 0.07
N LYS A 396 15.38 14.34 -0.28
CA LYS A 396 16.75 13.88 -0.07
C LYS A 396 17.78 14.79 -0.76
N ASN A 397 17.57 15.08 -2.04
CA ASN A 397 18.48 15.90 -2.84
C ASN A 397 18.61 17.32 -2.27
N ARG A 398 17.49 17.93 -1.87
CA ARG A 398 17.47 19.28 -1.33
C ARG A 398 18.09 19.37 0.07
N SER A 399 17.91 18.36 0.92
CA SER A 399 18.69 18.26 2.16
C SER A 399 20.20 18.21 1.88
N ASN A 400 20.62 17.42 0.89
CA ASN A 400 22.03 17.35 0.48
C ASN A 400 22.56 18.69 -0.06
N GLU A 401 21.78 19.38 -0.90
CA GLU A 401 22.12 20.71 -1.44
C GLU A 401 22.31 21.75 -0.33
N LEU A 402 21.48 21.67 0.73
CA LEU A 402 21.60 22.53 1.90
C LEU A 402 22.74 22.09 2.86
N GLY A 403 23.30 20.91 2.67
CA GLY A 403 24.27 20.29 3.59
C GLY A 403 23.63 19.97 4.95
N LEU A 404 22.34 19.66 4.95
CA LEU A 404 21.56 19.31 6.12
C LEU A 404 21.45 17.78 6.25
N PRO A 405 21.24 17.28 7.48
CA PRO A 405 20.89 15.89 7.69
C PRO A 405 19.72 15.42 6.84
N LEU A 406 19.73 14.15 6.48
CA LEU A 406 18.60 13.55 5.77
C LEU A 406 17.33 13.56 6.64
N PRO A 407 16.14 13.74 6.03
CA PRO A 407 14.88 13.58 6.72
C PRO A 407 14.74 12.19 7.35
N LYS A 408 14.05 12.11 8.49
CA LYS A 408 13.82 10.83 9.18
C LYS A 408 12.34 10.53 9.31
N TYR A 409 11.93 9.37 8.82
CA TYR A 409 10.59 8.81 9.00
C TYR A 409 10.56 7.86 10.18
N THR A 410 9.59 8.04 11.06
CA THR A 410 9.35 7.14 12.20
C THR A 410 7.87 6.87 12.35
N TRP A 411 7.53 5.66 12.78
CA TRP A 411 6.17 5.30 13.16
C TRP A 411 6.03 5.34 14.68
N THR A 412 5.08 6.12 15.17
CA THR A 412 4.70 6.15 16.59
C THR A 412 3.18 6.25 16.63
N ASP A 413 2.53 5.11 16.85
CA ASP A 413 1.07 4.99 16.79
C ASP A 413 0.37 6.12 17.56
N PRO A 414 -0.60 6.84 16.96
CA PRO A 414 -1.20 6.62 15.64
C PRO A 414 -0.55 7.43 14.49
N TYR A 415 0.65 7.99 14.67
CA TYR A 415 1.26 8.94 13.74
C TYR A 415 2.45 8.37 12.95
N LEU A 416 2.44 8.64 11.64
CA LEU A 416 3.64 8.67 10.82
C LEU A 416 4.30 10.04 11.01
N LYS A 417 5.56 10.05 11.44
CA LYS A 417 6.30 11.27 11.76
C LYS A 417 7.48 11.46 10.82
N LEU A 418 7.52 12.60 10.13
CA LEU A 418 8.67 13.12 9.40
C LEU A 418 9.43 14.10 10.29
N THR A 419 10.74 13.93 10.43
CA THR A 419 11.62 14.85 11.16
C THR A 419 12.60 15.51 10.19
N LEU A 420 12.65 16.84 10.19
CA LEU A 420 13.56 17.67 9.41
C LEU A 420 14.50 18.42 10.35
N PHE A 421 15.77 18.57 9.96
CA PHE A 421 16.79 19.21 10.78
C PHE A 421 17.23 20.54 10.15
N PRO A 422 17.07 21.68 10.85
CA PRO A 422 17.48 22.99 10.35
C PRO A 422 19.00 23.21 10.39
N SER A 423 19.74 22.31 11.04
CA SER A 423 21.20 22.34 11.16
C SER A 423 21.78 20.93 11.33
N GLN A 424 23.09 20.79 11.16
CA GLN A 424 23.79 19.51 11.40
C GLN A 424 23.82 19.17 12.89
N GLU A 425 23.81 20.18 13.77
CA GLU A 425 23.78 20.01 15.22
C GLU A 425 22.50 19.31 15.68
N GLY A 426 21.40 19.50 14.95
CA GLY A 426 20.09 18.90 15.24
C GLY A 426 20.12 17.37 15.35
N THR A 427 20.99 16.66 14.61
CA THR A 427 21.04 15.18 14.67
C THR A 427 21.70 14.65 15.92
N VAL A 428 22.56 15.44 16.57
CA VAL A 428 23.20 15.05 17.82
C VAL A 428 22.31 15.43 19.00
N SER A 429 21.77 16.66 18.99
CA SER A 429 20.94 17.17 20.10
C SER A 429 19.62 16.43 20.28
N THR A 430 19.14 15.75 19.23
CA THR A 430 17.90 14.96 19.26
C THR A 430 18.11 13.50 19.63
N LEU A 431 19.35 13.04 19.84
CA LEU A 431 19.63 11.70 20.34
C LEU A 431 19.14 11.55 21.79
N PRO A 432 18.66 10.35 22.19
CA PRO A 432 18.42 10.05 23.61
C PRO A 432 19.65 10.36 24.45
N SER A 433 19.46 10.94 25.64
CA SER A 433 20.56 11.28 26.56
C SER A 433 21.46 10.07 26.84
N THR A 434 20.87 8.89 26.97
CA THR A 434 21.56 7.61 27.16
C THR A 434 22.54 7.28 26.03
N ILE A 435 22.22 7.64 24.78
CA ILE A 435 23.12 7.44 23.63
C ILE A 435 24.17 8.57 23.60
N LEU A 436 23.74 9.81 23.82
CA LEU A 436 24.61 10.98 23.74
C LEU A 436 25.77 10.92 24.75
N GLU A 437 25.53 10.40 25.96
CA GLU A 437 26.55 10.17 26.99
C GLU A 437 27.59 9.11 26.59
N GLN A 438 27.24 8.17 25.72
CA GLN A 438 28.14 7.12 25.23
C GLN A 438 29.03 7.60 24.07
N LEU A 439 28.65 8.69 23.39
CA LEU A 439 29.40 9.22 22.24
C LEU A 439 30.48 10.22 22.68
N SER A 440 31.73 9.94 22.29
CA SER A 440 32.84 10.90 22.40
C SER A 440 32.63 12.14 21.53
N SER A 441 33.37 13.22 21.80
CA SER A 441 33.31 14.44 20.97
C SER A 441 33.60 14.18 19.49
N SER A 442 34.59 13.32 19.21
CA SER A 442 34.93 12.91 17.83
C SER A 442 33.83 12.10 17.17
N GLU A 443 33.16 11.21 17.91
CA GLU A 443 32.02 10.44 17.40
C GLU A 443 30.79 11.31 17.17
N ARG A 444 30.55 12.33 18.00
CA ARG A 444 29.46 13.30 17.77
C ARG A 444 29.66 14.06 16.45
N GLU A 445 30.86 14.57 16.18
CA GLU A 445 31.18 15.19 14.88
C GLU A 445 31.06 14.19 13.73
N GLY A 446 31.49 12.96 13.95
CA GLY A 446 31.32 11.86 13.00
C GLY A 446 29.86 11.55 12.68
N TRP A 447 29.00 11.59 13.69
CA TRP A 447 27.57 11.38 13.53
C TRP A 447 26.90 12.51 12.74
N LYS A 448 27.27 13.77 12.98
CA LYS A 448 26.80 14.92 12.18
C LYS A 448 27.10 14.72 10.70
N TRP A 449 28.34 14.33 10.39
CA TRP A 449 28.76 14.09 9.01
C TRP A 449 28.02 12.91 8.38
N LEU A 450 27.96 11.77 9.06
CA LEU A 450 27.31 10.56 8.54
C LEU A 450 25.79 10.78 8.33
N SER A 451 25.12 11.48 9.26
CA SER A 451 23.69 11.84 9.15
C SER A 451 23.39 12.75 7.95
N THR A 452 24.39 13.51 7.48
CA THR A 452 24.29 14.35 6.29
C THR A 452 24.51 13.55 5.01
N GLN A 453 25.44 12.57 5.02
CA GLN A 453 25.68 11.72 3.84
C GLN A 453 24.62 10.61 3.67
N GLY A 454 24.02 10.16 4.77
CA GLY A 454 23.07 9.03 4.81
C GLY A 454 23.77 7.67 4.77
N VAL A 455 24.79 7.51 3.94
CA VAL A 455 25.56 6.26 3.81
C VAL A 455 27.04 6.55 3.58
N ALA A 456 27.92 5.74 4.18
CA ALA A 456 29.36 5.84 3.93
C ALA A 456 30.07 4.49 4.09
N ASN A 457 31.24 4.34 3.46
CA ASN A 457 32.22 3.32 3.84
C ASN A 457 33.26 3.86 4.84
N THR A 458 34.02 2.94 5.43
CA THR A 458 35.09 3.31 6.39
C THR A 458 36.10 4.30 5.80
N PRO A 459 36.68 4.08 4.58
CA PRO A 459 37.59 5.05 3.99
C PRO A 459 37.02 6.47 3.83
N GLU A 460 35.77 6.59 3.38
CA GLU A 460 35.09 7.89 3.21
C GLU A 460 34.93 8.60 4.56
N TYR A 461 34.40 7.89 5.56
CA TYR A 461 34.22 8.43 6.90
C TYR A 461 35.56 8.82 7.54
N SER A 462 36.57 7.96 7.47
CA SER A 462 37.90 8.21 8.02
C SER A 462 38.55 9.43 7.39
N LYS A 463 38.43 9.58 6.07
CA LYS A 463 38.94 10.76 5.35
C LYS A 463 38.22 12.03 5.79
N ALA A 464 36.89 11.99 5.91
CA ALA A 464 36.10 13.14 6.34
C ALA A 464 36.41 13.58 7.78
N MET A 465 36.63 12.62 8.67
CA MET A 465 36.90 12.85 10.08
C MET A 465 38.38 13.10 10.40
N GLY A 466 39.29 12.93 9.42
CA GLY A 466 40.72 13.07 9.64
C GLY A 466 41.29 12.01 10.60
N VAL A 467 40.74 10.78 10.60
CA VAL A 467 41.14 9.68 11.49
C VAL A 467 41.61 8.46 10.70
N GLU A 468 42.41 7.59 11.32
CA GLU A 468 42.80 6.31 10.72
C GLU A 468 41.61 5.39 10.44
N ASN A 469 41.70 4.53 9.42
CA ASN A 469 40.65 3.56 9.07
C ASN A 469 40.24 2.65 10.24
N ARG A 470 41.19 2.29 11.11
CA ARG A 470 40.90 1.49 12.31
C ARG A 470 39.97 2.23 13.27
N THR A 471 40.25 3.51 13.50
CA THR A 471 39.44 4.39 14.37
C THR A 471 38.08 4.68 13.73
N GLY A 472 38.06 5.01 12.44
CA GLY A 472 36.81 5.25 11.72
C GLY A 472 35.89 4.03 11.71
N ARG A 473 36.45 2.83 11.50
CA ARG A 473 35.69 1.57 11.60
C ARG A 473 35.11 1.38 13.00
N ARG A 474 35.86 1.70 14.05
CA ARG A 474 35.40 1.61 15.43
C ARG A 474 34.22 2.56 15.69
N HIS A 475 34.30 3.82 15.24
CA HIS A 475 33.18 4.76 15.39
C HIS A 475 31.93 4.27 14.66
N LEU A 476 32.07 3.85 13.40
CA LEU A 476 30.97 3.34 12.60
C LEU A 476 30.33 2.09 13.22
N GLN A 477 31.16 1.17 13.76
CA GLN A 477 30.67 0.00 14.47
C GLN A 477 29.93 0.37 15.76
N HIS A 478 30.44 1.35 16.50
CA HIS A 478 29.80 1.84 17.72
C HIS A 478 28.44 2.49 17.42
N PHE A 479 28.30 3.23 16.31
CA PHE A 479 27.00 3.73 15.85
C PHE A 479 26.01 2.59 15.56
N VAL A 480 26.48 1.47 14.99
CA VAL A 480 25.65 0.28 14.76
C VAL A 480 25.23 -0.37 16.08
N GLU A 481 26.16 -0.50 17.03
CA GLU A 481 25.88 -1.04 18.37
C GLU A 481 24.86 -0.20 19.14
N LEU A 482 24.89 1.12 18.96
CA LEU A 482 23.93 2.07 19.53
C LEU A 482 22.60 2.14 18.75
N GLY A 483 22.45 1.36 17.66
CA GLY A 483 21.26 1.36 16.82
C GLY A 483 21.06 2.64 15.98
N LEU A 484 22.10 3.46 15.84
CA LEU A 484 22.08 4.68 15.03
C LEU A 484 22.29 4.39 13.53
N ALA A 485 23.04 3.35 13.20
CA ALA A 485 23.31 2.93 11.84
C ALA A 485 23.11 1.42 11.65
N SER A 486 23.01 0.99 10.41
CA SER A 486 22.97 -0.42 9.99
C SER A 486 24.10 -0.71 9.01
N VAL A 487 24.47 -1.99 8.91
CA VAL A 487 25.53 -2.45 8.01
C VAL A 487 24.89 -3.09 6.79
N ASN A 488 25.31 -2.64 5.61
CA ASN A 488 24.91 -3.22 4.34
C ASN A 488 26.13 -3.74 3.58
N GLY A 489 26.04 -4.94 3.01
CA GLY A 489 27.12 -5.61 2.29
C GLY A 489 28.22 -6.21 3.18
N SER A 490 29.21 -6.85 2.55
CA SER A 490 30.30 -7.55 3.24
C SER A 490 31.67 -7.27 2.62
N GLY A 491 32.73 -7.39 3.44
CA GLY A 491 34.11 -7.21 3.00
C GLY A 491 34.39 -5.80 2.46
N ARG A 492 34.86 -5.71 1.21
CA ARG A 492 35.14 -4.42 0.55
C ARG A 492 33.88 -3.64 0.17
N ALA A 493 32.73 -4.30 0.10
CA ALA A 493 31.44 -3.70 -0.23
C ALA A 493 30.69 -3.17 1.01
N THR A 494 31.24 -3.33 2.22
CA THR A 494 30.59 -2.87 3.44
C THR A 494 30.32 -1.36 3.41
N ARG A 495 29.08 -1.01 3.72
CA ARG A 495 28.55 0.34 3.87
C ARG A 495 27.81 0.44 5.19
N TYR A 496 27.86 1.62 5.79
CA TYR A 496 27.15 1.96 7.01
C TYR A 496 26.08 2.99 6.65
N GLU A 497 24.83 2.68 6.93
CA GLU A 497 23.66 3.48 6.55
C GLU A 497 22.92 3.95 7.79
N VAL A 498 22.50 5.20 7.82
CA VAL A 498 21.78 5.82 8.95
C VAL A 498 20.39 5.21 9.08
N ASN A 499 20.02 4.82 10.30
CA ASN A 499 18.72 4.21 10.61
C ASN A 499 17.57 5.23 10.75
#